data_AF-A0A7G4RLM8-F1
#
_entry.id   AF-A0A7G4RLM8-F1
#
_cell.length_a   1.000
_cell.length_b   1.000
_cell.length_c   1.000
_cell.angle_alpha   90.00
_cell.angle_beta   90.00
_cell.angle_gamma   90.00
#
_symmetry.space_group_name_H-M   'P 1'
#
loop_
_entity.id
_entity.type
_entity.pdbx_description
1 polymer ?
#
loop_
_entity_poly.entity_id
_entity_poly.type
_entity_poly.pdbx_seq_one_letter_code
_entity_poly.pdbx_strand_id
1 'polypeptide(L)' 'MKPILLSDHDKELIRVINIQVEQLLERNVPEHVIVTTLMDFIPDVRCMINATCEKQLELYCREYPQFNYFLQLISQ' A
#
# COMPACT_ATOMS: atom_id res chain seq x y z
N MET A 1 16.67 4.85 -15.76
CA MET A 1 15.21 5.10 -15.81
C MET A 1 14.93 6.38 -15.03
N LYS A 2 14.12 7.31 -15.56
CA LYS A 2 13.66 8.47 -14.77
C LYS A 2 12.67 7.93 -13.72
N PRO A 3 12.76 8.37 -12.45
CA PRO A 3 11.74 8.02 -11.46
C PRO A 3 10.38 8.54 -11.95
N ILE A 4 9.40 7.65 -12.04
CA ILE A 4 8.03 8.04 -12.37
C ILE A 4 7.43 8.59 -11.07
N LEU A 5 7.06 9.87 -11.10
CA LEU A 5 6.24 10.46 -10.04
C LEU A 5 4.91 9.69 -9.99
N LEU A 6 4.47 9.30 -8.79
CA LEU A 6 3.17 8.66 -8.60
C LEU A 6 2.06 9.48 -9.27
N SER A 7 1.22 8.79 -10.05
CA SER A 7 0.02 9.38 -10.63
C SER A 7 -1.00 9.68 -9.53
N ASP A 8 -2.01 10.49 -9.84
CA ASP A 8 -3.09 10.74 -8.86
C ASP A 8 -3.90 9.46 -8.56
N HIS A 9 -3.94 8.54 -9.51
CA HIS A 9 -4.52 7.21 -9.29
C HIS A 9 -3.71 6.40 -8.27
N ASP A 10 -2.38 6.40 -8.39
CA ASP A 10 -1.50 5.70 -7.45
C ASP A 10 -1.60 6.29 -6.04
N LYS A 11 -1.65 7.62 -5.93
CA LYS A 11 -1.85 8.30 -4.63
C LYS A 11 -3.19 7.94 -4.00
N GLU A 12 -4.26 7.89 -4.81
CA GLU A 12 -5.57 7.49 -4.32
C GLU A 12 -5.58 6.03 -3.89
N LEU A 13 -4.93 5.13 -4.64
CA LEU A 13 -4.77 3.73 -4.26
C LEU A 13 -4.08 3.60 -2.90
N ILE A 14 -2.96 4.31 -2.68
CA ILE A 14 -2.25 4.34 -1.39
C ILE A 14 -3.19 4.80 -0.27
N ARG A 15 -3.91 5.90 -0.49
CA ARG A 15 -4.83 6.47 0.51
C ARG A 15 -5.97 5.51 0.86
N VAL A 16 -6.59 4.89 -0.15
CA VAL A 16 -7.67 3.92 0.04
C VAL A 16 -7.18 2.72 0.83
N ILE A 17 -6.05 2.13 0.45
CA ILE A 17 -5.49 0.99 1.18
C ILE A 17 -5.17 1.38 2.61
N ASN A 18 -4.56 2.54 2.85
CA ASN A 18 -4.25 3.00 4.21
C ASN A 18 -5.50 3.03 5.10
N ILE A 19 -6.57 3.65 4.60
CA ILE A 19 -7.85 3.77 5.33
C ILE A 19 -8.48 2.40 5.56
N GLN A 20 -8.49 1.52 4.55
CA GLN A 20 -9.07 0.19 4.68
C GLN A 20 -8.31 -0.67 5.71
N VAL A 21 -6.98 -0.63 5.68
CA VAL A 21 -6.14 -1.36 6.64
C VAL A 21 -6.34 -0.82 8.05
N GLU A 22 -6.40 0.51 8.23
CA GLU A 22 -6.72 1.13 9.52
C GLU A 22 -8.05 0.62 10.09
N GLN A 23 -9.12 0.64 9.30
CA GLN A 23 -10.44 0.15 9.71
C GLN A 23 -10.46 -1.35 10.05
N LEU A 24 -9.69 -2.16 9.34
CA LEU A 24 -9.57 -3.60 9.62
C LEU A 24 -8.80 -3.85 10.92
N LEU A 25 -7.73 -3.08 11.17
CA LEU A 25 -6.95 -3.15 12.41
C LEU A 25 -7.78 -2.70 13.62
N GLU A 26 -8.57 -1.63 13.51
CA GLU A 26 -9.50 -1.20 14.57
C GLU A 26 -10.51 -2.29 14.94
N ARG A 27 -10.86 -3.16 13.99
CA ARG A 27 -11.75 -4.32 14.19
C ARG A 27 -11.03 -5.56 14.71
N ASN A 28 -9.73 -5.48 15.01
CA ASN A 28 -8.88 -6.60 15.42
C ASN A 28 -8.91 -7.78 14.43
N VAL A 29 -8.99 -7.47 13.13
CA VAL A 29 -8.99 -8.48 12.06
C VAL A 29 -7.59 -9.10 11.95
N PRO A 30 -7.46 -10.44 11.86
CA PRO A 30 -6.16 -11.09 11.67
C PRO A 30 -5.49 -10.71 10.35
N GLU A 31 -4.15 -10.71 10.32
CA GLU A 31 -3.34 -10.29 9.17
C GLU A 31 -3.71 -11.02 7.86
N HIS A 32 -3.92 -12.34 7.92
CA HIS A 32 -4.30 -13.12 6.74
C HIS A 32 -5.65 -12.69 6.16
N VAL A 33 -6.58 -12.21 7.00
CA VAL A 33 -7.87 -11.68 6.55
C VAL A 33 -7.70 -10.29 5.94
N ILE A 34 -6.79 -9.45 6.45
CA ILE A 34 -6.44 -8.17 5.83
C ILE A 34 -5.91 -8.39 4.41
N VAL A 35 -4.94 -9.29 4.25
CA VAL A 35 -4.37 -9.64 2.94
C VAL A 35 -5.46 -10.20 2.01
N THR A 36 -6.31 -11.09 2.51
CA THR A 36 -7.38 -11.67 1.69
C THR A 36 -8.43 -10.63 1.27
N THR A 37 -8.77 -9.70 2.15
CA THR A 37 -9.76 -8.64 1.87
C THR A 37 -9.27 -7.65 0.81
N LEU A 38 -7.96 -7.41 0.77
CA LEU A 38 -7.33 -6.45 -0.15
C LEU A 38 -6.56 -7.12 -1.29
N MET A 39 -6.78 -8.42 -1.52
CA MET A 39 -5.99 -9.22 -2.45
C MET A 39 -6.06 -8.70 -3.89
N ASP A 40 -7.22 -8.18 -4.29
CA ASP A 40 -7.45 -7.64 -5.64
C ASP A 40 -6.61 -6.38 -5.93
N PHE A 41 -6.15 -5.67 -4.89
CA PHE A 41 -5.27 -4.50 -5.04
C PHE A 41 -3.78 -4.86 -5.15
N ILE A 42 -3.39 -6.09 -4.80
CA ILE A 42 -1.98 -6.51 -4.76
C ILE A 42 -1.28 -6.35 -6.12
N PRO A 43 -1.88 -6.74 -7.27
CA PRO A 43 -1.24 -6.54 -8.57
C PRO A 43 -0.90 -5.08 -8.86
N ASP A 44 -1.84 -4.17 -8.59
CA ASP A 44 -1.66 -2.73 -8.83
C ASP A 44 -0.61 -2.14 -7.89
N VAL A 45 -0.65 -2.53 -6.61
CA VAL A 45 0.36 -2.11 -5.62
C VAL A 45 1.76 -2.57 -6.02
N ARG A 46 1.92 -3.83 -6.47
CA ARG A 46 3.22 -4.35 -6.94
C ARG A 46 3.71 -3.62 -8.18
N CYS A 47 2.80 -3.32 -9.11
CA CYS A 47 3.12 -2.54 -10.30
C CYS A 47 3.63 -1.14 -9.92
N MET A 48 2.89 -0.45 -9.04
CA MET A 48 3.22 0.89 -8.56
C MET A 48 4.58 0.92 -7.86
N ILE A 49 4.86 -0.01 -6.93
CA ILE A 49 6.15 -0.09 -6.23
C ILE A 49 7.31 -0.27 -7.20
N ASN A 50 7.16 -1.17 -8.17
CA ASN A 50 8.21 -1.43 -9.17
C ASN A 50 8.45 -0.23 -10.11
N ALA A 51 7.44 0.61 -10.32
CA ALA A 51 7.54 1.82 -11.14
C ALA A 51 8.07 3.04 -10.36
N THR A 52 7.99 3.02 -9.03
CA THR A 52 8.32 4.14 -8.15
C THR A 52 9.74 4.03 -7.64
N CYS A 53 10.45 5.15 -7.50
CA CYS A 53 11.77 5.11 -6.87
C CYS A 53 11.68 4.96 -5.35
N GLU A 54 12.64 4.24 -4.77
CA GLU A 54 12.71 3.93 -3.34
C GLU A 54 12.52 5.17 -2.45
N LYS A 55 13.19 6.27 -2.77
CA LYS A 55 13.06 7.53 -2.00
C LYS A 55 11.65 8.10 -1.99
N GLN A 56 10.91 7.99 -3.09
CA GLN A 56 9.52 8.45 -3.13
C GLN A 56 8.61 7.48 -2.39
N LEU A 57 8.81 6.17 -2.57
CA LEU A 57 8.06 5.17 -1.83
C LEU A 57 8.23 5.33 -0.32
N GLU A 58 9.45 5.59 0.16
CA GLU A 58 9.71 5.86 1.57
C GLU A 58 8.91 7.05 2.12
N LEU A 59 8.73 8.12 1.33
CA LEU A 59 7.93 9.28 1.75
C LEU A 59 6.48 8.89 1.95
N TYR A 60 5.90 8.14 1.01
CA TYR A 60 4.53 7.67 1.12
C TYR A 60 4.36 6.64 2.24
N CYS A 61 5.33 5.76 2.46
CA CYS A 61 5.29 4.82 3.59
C CYS A 61 5.33 5.53 4.96
N ARG A 62 5.97 6.71 5.04
CA ARG A 62 5.96 7.53 6.26
C ARG A 62 4.65 8.30 6.43
N GLU A 63 4.07 8.79 5.33
CA GLU A 63 2.79 9.51 5.34
C GLU A 63 1.58 8.59 5.57
N TYR A 64 1.65 7.35 5.07
CA TYR A 64 0.60 6.34 5.10
C TYR A 64 1.11 5.06 5.81
N PRO A 65 1.16 5.05 7.15
CA PRO A 65 1.79 3.96 7.90
C PRO A 65 1.03 2.63 7.79
N GLN A 66 -0.29 2.64 7.61
CA GLN A 66 -1.07 1.42 7.41
C GLN A 66 -0.90 0.87 6.00
N PHE A 67 -0.70 1.73 5.00
CA PHE A 67 -0.27 1.29 3.68
C PHE A 67 1.11 0.60 3.77
N ASN A 68 2.07 1.19 4.48
CA ASN A 68 3.38 0.56 4.69
C ASN A 68 3.27 -0.80 5.41
N TYR A 69 2.42 -0.91 6.42
CA TYR A 69 2.15 -2.19 7.08
C TYR A 69 1.61 -3.23 6.10
N PHE A 70 0.65 -2.85 5.23
CA PHE A 70 0.16 -3.75 4.19
C PHE A 70 1.27 -4.19 3.22
N LEU A 71 2.18 -3.29 2.84
CA LEU A 71 3.35 -3.67 2.03
C LEU A 71 4.21 -4.75 2.69
N GLN A 72 4.42 -4.65 4.00
CA GLN A 72 5.16 -5.64 4.76
C GLN A 72 4.44 -6.99 4.76
N LEU A 73 3.11 -7.01 4.84
CA LEU A 73 2.33 -8.25 4.80
C LEU A 73 2.43 -8.97 3.44
N ILE A 74 2.42 -8.24 2.33
CA ILE A 74 2.41 -8.83 0.97
C ILE A 74 3.82 -9.09 0.40
N SER A 75 4.85 -8.74 1.17
CA SER A 75 6.26 -8.96 0.84
C SER A 75 6.87 -10.18 1.54
N GLN A 76 6.10 -10.83 2.43
CA GLN A 76 6.42 -12.15 2.98
C GLN A 76 6.16 -13.24 1.94
#